data_AF-A0A9D3UJI5-F1
#
_entry.id   AF-A0A9D3UJI5-F1
#
_cell.length_a   1.000
_cell.length_b   1.000
_cell.length_c   1.000
_cell.angle_alpha   90.00
_cell.angle_beta   90.00
_cell.angle_gamma   90.00
#
_symmetry.space_group_name_H-M   'P 1'
#
loop_
_entity.id
_entity.type
_entity.pdbx_description
1 polymer ?
#
loop_
_entity_poly.entity_id
_entity_poly.type
_entity_poly.pdbx_seq_one_letter_code
_entity_poly.pdbx_strand_id
1 'polypeptide(L)'
;MSERNDTLEAMVMNLKEEIIVTMMALSIRIDELEVELALCRAAVGKGVLSAALNNEDVLEPKGFVGTRSACNMDNFLWRIENYFRAKGITDDAVKVNTASIFLTDIAFLWWRGRTTNKRQHEIET
;
A
#
# COMPACT_ATOMS: atom_id res chain seq x y z
N MET A 1 56.40 18.30 -35.20
CA MET A 1 55.67 17.07 -34.79
C MET A 1 55.53 16.96 -33.27
N SER A 2 56.55 17.34 -32.47
CA SER A 2 56.51 17.28 -30.99
C SER A 2 55.33 18.01 -30.36
N GLU A 3 55.16 19.31 -30.65
CA GLU A 3 54.17 20.17 -30.00
C GLU A 3 52.71 19.68 -30.13
N ARG A 4 52.37 19.10 -31.29
CA ARG A 4 51.05 18.49 -31.51
C ARG A 4 50.85 17.20 -30.72
N ASN A 5 51.92 16.43 -30.50
CA ASN A 5 51.90 15.22 -29.68
C ASN A 5 51.74 15.60 -28.20
N ASP A 6 52.48 16.61 -27.75
CA ASP A 6 52.42 17.15 -26.39
C ASP A 6 51.02 17.70 -26.07
N THR A 7 50.38 18.37 -27.04
CA THR A 7 49.00 18.87 -26.93
C THR A 7 47.98 17.74 -26.80
N LEU A 8 48.14 16.69 -27.60
CA LEU A 8 47.25 15.52 -27.56
C LEU A 8 47.37 14.78 -26.22
N GLU A 9 48.59 14.64 -25.72
CA GLU A 9 48.88 14.00 -24.44
C GLU A 9 48.25 14.78 -23.27
N ALA A 10 48.32 16.11 -23.29
CA ALA A 10 47.65 16.96 -22.31
C ALA A 10 46.12 16.83 -22.35
N MET A 11 45.50 16.77 -23.54
CA MET A 11 44.04 16.57 -23.67
C MET A 11 43.61 15.19 -23.16
N VAL A 12 44.38 14.14 -23.46
CA VAL A 12 44.11 12.78 -22.96
C VAL A 12 44.23 12.72 -21.43
N MET A 13 45.21 13.40 -20.85
CA MET A 13 45.36 13.47 -19.39
C MET A 13 44.20 14.20 -18.72
N ASN A 14 43.76 15.33 -19.29
CA ASN A 14 42.62 16.09 -18.77
C ASN A 14 41.31 15.26 -18.83
N LEU A 15 41.03 14.60 -19.96
CA LEU A 15 39.88 13.70 -20.09
C LEU A 15 39.93 12.54 -19.09
N LYS A 16 41.11 11.97 -18.84
CA LYS A 16 41.29 10.92 -17.83
C LYS A 16 40.99 11.43 -16.42
N GLU A 17 41.48 12.61 -16.06
CA GLU A 17 41.17 13.23 -14.77
C GLU A 17 39.67 13.51 -14.61
N GLU A 18 39.01 14.06 -15.64
CA GLU A 18 37.57 14.31 -15.62
C GLU A 18 36.76 13.02 -15.47
N ILE A 19 37.15 11.95 -16.17
CA ILE A 19 36.52 10.63 -16.03
C ILE A 19 36.70 10.08 -14.60
N ILE A 20 37.89 10.21 -14.02
CA ILE A 20 38.14 9.74 -12.65
C ILE A 20 37.29 10.51 -11.64
N VAL A 21 37.24 11.84 -11.76
CA VAL A 21 36.45 12.70 -10.87
C VAL A 21 34.95 12.37 -10.97
N THR A 22 34.42 12.22 -12.18
CA THR A 22 33.02 11.86 -12.39
C THR A 22 32.71 10.46 -11.86
N MET A 23 33.60 9.49 -12.06
CA MET A 23 33.43 8.12 -11.56
C MET A 23 33.47 8.05 -10.03
N MET A 24 34.34 8.84 -9.39
CA MET A 24 34.36 9.00 -7.94
C MET A 24 33.06 9.61 -7.41
N ALA A 25 32.58 10.70 -8.03
CA ALA A 25 31.33 11.34 -7.62
C ALA A 25 30.10 10.41 -7.77
N LEU A 26 30.06 9.59 -8.82
CA LEU A 26 29.01 8.58 -8.99
C LEU A 26 29.10 7.47 -7.96
N SER A 27 30.31 6.99 -7.64
CA SER A 27 30.50 5.96 -6.61
C SER A 27 30.01 6.44 -5.24
N ILE A 28 30.36 7.68 -4.87
CA ILE A 28 29.86 8.32 -3.64
C ILE A 28 28.33 8.36 -3.62
N ARG A 29 27.71 8.77 -4.74
CA ARG A 29 26.24 8.86 -4.81
C ARG A 29 25.57 7.49 -4.77
N ILE A 30 26.20 6.45 -5.30
CA ILE A 30 25.71 5.07 -5.18
C ILE A 30 25.75 4.65 -3.72
N ASP A 31 26.86 4.88 -3.02
CA ASP A 31 26.97 4.55 -1.59
C ASP A 31 25.91 5.30 -0.75
N GLU A 32 25.68 6.59 -1.02
CA GLU A 32 24.61 7.38 -0.39
C GLU A 32 23.22 6.78 -0.64
N LEU A 33 22.91 6.44 -1.90
CA LEU A 33 21.63 5.84 -2.27
C LEU A 33 21.45 4.45 -1.66
N GLU A 34 22.50 3.66 -1.54
CA GLU A 34 22.46 2.36 -0.87
C GLU A 34 22.17 2.51 0.62
N VAL A 35 22.74 3.52 1.28
CA VAL A 35 22.42 3.87 2.68
C VAL A 35 20.97 4.34 2.82
N GLU A 36 20.50 5.24 1.95
CA GLU A 36 19.10 5.69 1.95
C GLU A 36 18.11 4.54 1.68
N LEU A 37 18.45 3.63 0.76
CA LEU A 37 17.65 2.44 0.49
C LEU A 37 17.65 1.47 1.67
N ALA A 38 18.77 1.29 2.35
CA ALA A 38 18.85 0.50 3.57
C ALA A 38 18.01 1.11 4.70
N LEU A 39 18.03 2.43 4.86
CA LEU A 39 17.19 3.16 5.81
C LEU A 39 15.71 3.07 5.44
N CYS A 40 15.35 3.26 4.17
CA CYS A 40 13.99 3.09 3.67
C CYS A 40 13.50 1.65 3.88
N ARG A 41 14.32 0.64 3.56
CA ARG A 41 13.99 -0.78 3.79
C ARG A 41 13.88 -1.10 5.27
N ALA A 42 14.76 -0.56 6.11
CA ALA A 42 14.66 -0.71 7.56
C ALA A 42 13.43 -0.01 8.11
N ALA A 43 13.06 1.15 7.57
CA ALA A 43 11.85 1.89 7.93
C ALA A 43 10.59 1.16 7.45
N VAL A 44 10.58 0.57 6.25
CA VAL A 44 9.52 -0.31 5.74
C VAL A 44 9.41 -1.58 6.58
N GLY A 45 10.54 -2.24 6.87
CA GLY A 45 10.62 -3.41 7.75
C GLY A 45 10.30 -3.11 9.22
N LYS A 46 10.37 -1.84 9.63
CA LYS A 46 9.93 -1.31 10.94
C LYS A 46 8.60 -0.53 10.87
N GLY A 47 7.85 -0.62 9.77
CA GLY A 47 6.47 -0.11 9.68
C GLY A 47 6.25 1.37 9.34
N VAL A 48 7.27 2.16 8.96
CA VAL A 48 7.12 3.61 8.71
C VAL A 48 6.42 3.94 7.38
N LEU A 49 6.49 3.08 6.35
CA LEU A 49 5.61 3.20 5.18
C LEU A 49 4.31 2.39 5.32
N SER A 50 4.19 1.61 6.40
CA SER A 50 2.90 1.17 6.92
C SER A 50 2.26 2.24 7.81
N ALA A 51 2.92 3.36 8.13
CA ALA A 51 2.27 4.45 8.87
C ALA A 51 1.17 5.16 8.05
N ALA A 52 1.23 5.08 6.71
CA ALA A 52 0.15 5.51 5.82
C ALA A 52 -0.86 4.40 5.51
N LEU A 53 -0.55 3.15 5.85
CA LEU A 53 -1.37 1.96 5.64
C LEU A 53 -1.18 1.05 6.85
N ASN A 54 -1.63 1.49 8.03
CA ASN A 54 -1.41 0.74 9.27
C ASN A 54 -2.22 -0.55 9.19
N ASN A 55 -1.55 -1.66 8.86
CA ASN A 55 -2.12 -3.00 8.93
C ASN A 55 -2.06 -3.58 10.35
N GLU A 56 -1.48 -2.84 11.31
CA GLU A 56 -1.28 -3.32 12.68
C GLU A 56 -2.30 -2.75 13.69
N ASP A 57 -2.98 -1.65 13.34
CA ASP A 57 -4.26 -1.25 13.92
C ASP A 57 -5.25 -1.05 12.77
N VAL A 58 -5.61 -2.14 12.08
CA VAL A 58 -6.84 -2.10 11.28
C VAL A 58 -7.98 -1.90 12.27
N LEU A 59 -8.26 -0.63 12.58
CA LEU A 59 -9.33 -0.22 13.48
C LEU A 59 -10.58 -0.94 12.99
N GLU A 60 -11.09 -1.79 13.86
CA GLU A 60 -12.26 -2.57 13.56
C GLU A 60 -13.37 -1.63 13.08
N PRO A 61 -13.95 -1.85 11.88
CA PRO A 61 -14.93 -0.96 11.31
C PRO A 61 -16.08 -0.73 12.29
N LYS A 62 -16.43 0.54 12.50
CA LYS A 62 -17.56 0.88 13.36
C LYS A 62 -18.83 0.22 12.82
N GLY A 63 -19.56 -0.44 13.72
CA GLY A 63 -20.82 -1.09 13.38
C GLY A 63 -21.86 -0.12 12.80
N PHE A 64 -22.67 -0.61 11.86
CA PHE A 64 -23.74 0.12 11.21
C PHE A 64 -25.11 -0.32 11.74
N VAL A 65 -25.79 0.60 12.42
CA VAL A 65 -27.09 0.36 13.09
C VAL A 65 -28.29 0.33 12.14
N GLY A 66 -28.12 0.71 10.87
CA GLY A 66 -29.24 0.80 9.90
C GLY A 66 -29.82 2.20 9.72
N THR A 67 -29.07 3.26 10.02
CA THR A 67 -29.54 4.65 9.80
C THR A 67 -29.85 4.87 8.32
N ARG A 68 -31.05 5.37 8.02
CA ARG A 68 -31.49 5.72 6.65
C ARG A 68 -30.88 7.05 6.17
N SER A 69 -29.56 7.10 6.11
CA SER A 69 -28.78 8.23 5.61
C SER A 69 -27.75 7.71 4.62
N ALA A 70 -27.79 8.24 3.38
CA ALA A 70 -26.83 7.89 2.34
C ALA A 70 -25.39 8.11 2.81
N CYS A 71 -25.12 9.26 3.44
CA CYS A 71 -23.80 9.58 3.98
C CYS A 71 -23.30 8.55 5.01
N ASN A 72 -24.17 8.06 5.91
CA ASN A 72 -23.77 7.03 6.88
C ASN A 72 -23.52 5.67 6.22
N MET A 73 -24.30 5.35 5.19
CA MET A 73 -24.11 4.13 4.40
C MET A 73 -22.81 4.18 3.60
N ASP A 74 -22.53 5.30 2.94
CA ASP A 74 -21.29 5.52 2.18
C ASP A 74 -20.06 5.46 3.09
N ASN A 75 -20.15 6.08 4.27
CA ASN A 75 -19.08 6.03 5.28
C ASN A 75 -18.83 4.60 5.77
N PHE A 76 -19.88 3.79 5.95
CA PHE A 76 -19.75 2.38 6.33
C PHE A 76 -19.07 1.58 5.22
N LEU A 77 -19.54 1.70 3.97
CA LEU A 77 -18.97 0.98 2.83
C LEU A 77 -17.51 1.35 2.60
N TRP A 78 -17.15 2.63 2.69
CA TRP A 78 -15.78 3.09 2.54
C TRP A 78 -14.85 2.49 3.60
N ARG A 79 -15.28 2.45 4.88
CA ARG A 79 -14.51 1.85 5.98
C ARG A 79 -14.32 0.35 5.80
N ILE A 80 -15.37 -0.35 5.40
CA ILE A 80 -15.36 -1.80 5.17
C ILE A 80 -14.48 -2.19 3.97
N GLU A 81 -14.54 -1.43 2.88
CA GLU A 81 -13.69 -1.70 1.72
C GLU A 81 -12.21 -1.45 2.05
N ASN A 82 -11.92 -0.41 2.84
CA ASN A 82 -10.56 -0.18 3.32
C ASN A 82 -10.10 -1.30 4.27
N TYR A 83 -10.97 -1.82 5.13
CA TYR A 83 -10.71 -2.98 5.98
C TYR A 83 -10.35 -4.22 5.15
N PHE A 84 -11.11 -4.50 4.08
CA PHE A 84 -10.80 -5.63 3.19
C PHE A 84 -9.46 -5.47 2.49
N ARG A 85 -9.15 -4.27 2.00
CA ARG A 85 -7.85 -3.96 1.38
C ARG A 85 -6.70 -4.19 2.37
N ALA A 86 -6.85 -3.72 3.60
CA ALA A 86 -5.85 -3.88 4.65
C ALA A 86 -5.66 -5.35 5.07
N LYS A 87 -6.76 -6.11 5.18
CA LYS A 87 -6.75 -7.55 5.54
C LYS A 87 -6.47 -8.49 4.37
N GLY A 88 -6.30 -7.98 3.15
CA GLY A 88 -6.10 -8.81 1.95
C GLY A 88 -7.30 -9.69 1.59
N ILE A 89 -8.52 -9.32 2.01
CA ILE A 89 -9.73 -10.08 1.70
C ILE A 89 -10.19 -9.74 0.28
N THR A 90 -10.12 -10.71 -0.62
CA THR A 90 -10.45 -10.54 -2.04
C THR A 90 -11.69 -11.33 -2.47
N ASP A 91 -11.98 -12.45 -1.81
CA ASP A 91 -13.14 -13.28 -2.12
C ASP A 91 -14.47 -12.60 -1.72
N ASP A 92 -15.39 -12.48 -2.67
CA ASP A 92 -16.65 -11.76 -2.49
C ASP A 92 -17.56 -12.42 -1.45
N ALA A 93 -17.59 -13.75 -1.36
CA ALA A 93 -18.40 -14.44 -0.36
C ALA A 93 -17.85 -14.19 1.05
N VAL A 94 -16.53 -14.19 1.22
CA VAL A 94 -15.85 -13.84 2.47
C VAL A 94 -16.06 -12.37 2.81
N LYS A 95 -16.01 -11.45 1.83
CA LYS A 95 -16.32 -10.02 2.04
C LYS A 95 -17.75 -9.82 2.53
N VAL A 96 -18.73 -10.41 1.87
CA VAL A 96 -20.16 -10.29 2.26
C VAL A 96 -20.39 -10.84 3.66
N ASN A 97 -19.81 -12.01 3.98
CA ASN A 97 -19.91 -12.59 5.31
C ASN A 97 -19.28 -11.68 6.37
N THR A 98 -18.06 -11.20 6.10
CA THR A 98 -17.33 -10.32 7.04
C THR A 98 -18.01 -8.97 7.24
N ALA A 99 -18.51 -8.33 6.17
CA ALA A 99 -19.27 -7.08 6.27
C ALA A 99 -20.51 -7.22 7.14
N SER A 100 -21.15 -8.40 7.12
CA SER A 100 -22.35 -8.66 7.91
C SER A 100 -22.11 -8.68 9.42
N ILE A 101 -20.88 -8.98 9.87
CA ILE A 101 -20.48 -8.95 11.29
C ILE A 101 -20.55 -7.51 11.83
N PHE A 102 -20.30 -6.52 10.97
CA PHE A 102 -20.35 -5.11 11.34
C PHE A 102 -21.74 -4.49 11.21
N LEU A 103 -22.78 -5.26 10.90
CA LEU A 103 -24.15 -4.78 10.99
C LEU A 103 -24.65 -4.94 12.44
N THR A 104 -25.32 -3.93 12.95
CA THR A 104 -25.91 -3.94 14.30
C THR A 104 -27.39 -3.54 14.26
N ASP A 105 -28.11 -3.81 15.34
CA ASP A 105 -29.52 -3.42 15.54
C ASP A 105 -30.43 -3.75 14.34
N ILE A 106 -31.02 -2.72 13.73
CA ILE A 106 -32.03 -2.83 12.68
C ILE A 106 -31.41 -3.40 11.39
N ALA A 107 -30.17 -3.01 11.07
CA ALA A 107 -29.49 -3.53 9.89
C ALA A 107 -29.19 -5.03 10.02
N PHE A 108 -28.75 -5.46 11.21
CA PHE A 108 -28.49 -6.88 11.49
C PHE A 108 -29.76 -7.73 11.37
N LEU A 109 -30.87 -7.28 11.95
CA LEU A 109 -32.15 -7.99 11.89
C LEU A 109 -32.66 -8.12 10.45
N TRP A 110 -32.57 -7.06 9.65
CA TRP A 110 -32.96 -7.09 8.25
C TRP A 110 -32.10 -8.06 7.43
N TRP A 111 -30.77 -8.03 7.64
CA TRP A 111 -29.84 -8.95 6.98
C TRP A 111 -30.12 -10.42 7.33
N ARG A 112 -30.40 -10.71 8.60
CA ARG A 112 -30.78 -12.06 9.04
C ARG A 112 -32.07 -12.53 8.36
N GLY A 113 -33.10 -11.68 8.29
CA GLY A 113 -34.36 -12.03 7.62
C GLY A 113 -34.19 -12.33 6.14
N ARG A 114 -33.35 -11.55 5.42
CA ARG A 114 -33.00 -11.81 4.02
C ARG A 114 -32.28 -13.15 3.83
N THR A 115 -31.33 -13.48 4.71
CA THR A 115 -30.50 -14.70 4.57
C THR A 115 -31.21 -15.98 5.01
N THR A 116 -32.15 -15.92 5.95
CA THR A 116 -33.01 -17.06 6.27
C THR A 116 -34.00 -17.38 5.16
N ASN A 117 -34.58 -16.35 4.52
CA ASN A 117 -35.53 -16.55 3.43
C ASN A 117 -34.88 -17.15 2.17
N LYS A 118 -33.63 -16.76 1.87
CA LYS A 118 -32.87 -17.34 0.75
C LYS A 118 -32.54 -18.82 0.96
N ARG A 119 -32.08 -19.19 2.16
CA ARG A 119 -31.75 -20.58 2.50
C ARG A 119 -32.96 -21.51 2.46
N GLN A 120 -34.15 -21.01 2.82
CA GLN A 120 -35.37 -21.81 2.76
C GLN A 120 -35.74 -22.18 1.31
N HIS A 121 -35.57 -21.25 0.37
CA HIS A 121 -35.84 -21.49 -1.04
C HIS A 121 -34.84 -22.44 -1.70
N GLU A 122 -33.59 -22.50 -1.24
CA GLU A 122 -32.57 -23.44 -1.74
C GLU A 122 -32.77 -24.88 -1.23
N ILE A 123 -33.47 -25.07 -0.11
CA ILE A 123 -33.77 -26.40 0.47
C ILE A 123 -35.07 -26.99 -0.12
N GLU A 124 -35.97 -26.15 -0.60
CA GLU A 124 -37.27 -26.53 -1.15
C GLU A 124 -37.26 -26.73 -2.69
N THR A 125 -36.11 -26.59 -3.35
CA THR A 125 -35.92 -26.81 -4.80
C THR A 125 -35.01 -28.02 -5.05
#